data_AF-A0A2N1HRS9-F1
#
_entry.id   AF-A0A2N1HRS9-F1
#
_cell.length_a   1.000
_cell.length_b   1.000
_cell.length_c   1.000
_cell.angle_alpha   90.00
_cell.angle_beta   90.00
_cell.angle_gamma   90.00
#
_symmetry.space_group_name_H-M   'P 1'
#
loop_
_entity.id
_entity.type
_entity.pdbx_description
1 polymer ?
#
loop_
_entity_poly.entity_id
_entity_poly.type
_entity_poly.pdbx_seq_one_letter_code
_entity_poly.pdbx_strand_id
1 'polypeptide(L)'
;MLDKVNEQLTESMKPVTELATLNMSILQALAEKQNALFSTLLSGGVSFAETVSKQKDVTSLAEAQKAYLEGLQATVTESAKETYTLVSGAQTKAGEMIKGFSESMTAKMSAAATPK
;
A
#
# COMPACT_ATOMS: atom_id res chain seq x y z
N MET A 1 22.11 27.49 23.91
CA MET A 1 22.71 26.19 23.50
C MET A 1 21.72 25.04 23.66
N LEU A 2 21.01 24.95 24.79
CA LEU A 2 19.95 23.94 25.00
C LEU A 2 18.84 23.99 23.93
N ASP A 3 18.39 25.18 23.51
CA ASP A 3 17.36 25.29 22.46
C ASP A 3 17.82 24.75 21.09
N LYS A 4 19.08 25.02 20.71
CA LYS A 4 19.69 24.46 19.48
C LYS A 4 19.84 22.94 19.55
N VAL A 5 20.20 22.40 20.72
CA VAL A 5 20.30 20.95 20.94
C VAL A 5 18.91 20.31 20.87
N ASN A 6 17.88 20.97 21.42
CA ASN A 6 16.50 20.51 21.37
C ASN A 6 15.92 20.54 19.95
N GLU A 7 16.19 21.60 19.18
CA GLU A 7 15.82 21.69 17.76
C GLU A 7 16.52 20.60 16.92
N GLN A 8 17.83 20.40 17.10
CA GLN A 8 18.56 19.35 16.40
C GLN A 8 18.07 17.95 16.76
N LEU A 9 17.77 17.70 18.04
CA LEU A 9 17.19 16.43 18.48
C LEU A 9 15.82 16.20 17.83
N THR A 10 14.96 17.22 17.84
CA THR A 10 13.64 17.18 17.21
C THR A 10 13.73 16.92 15.70
N GLU A 11 14.63 17.61 15.00
CA GLU A 11 14.87 17.38 13.57
C GLU A 11 15.46 16.01 13.27
N SER A 12 16.33 15.48 14.15
CA SER A 12 16.93 14.16 13.98
C SER A 12 15.92 13.01 14.12
N MET A 13 14.81 13.24 14.84
CA MET A 13 13.73 12.25 14.99
C MET A 13 12.69 12.30 13.86
N LYS A 14 12.61 13.39 13.07
CA LYS A 14 11.64 13.52 11.97
C LYS A 14 11.62 12.32 11.01
N PRO A 15 12.76 11.76 10.56
CA PRO A 15 12.75 10.61 9.65
C PRO A 15 12.08 9.39 10.28
N VAL A 16 12.25 9.17 11.58
CA VAL A 16 11.63 8.05 12.29
C VAL A 16 10.11 8.24 12.36
N THR A 17 9.64 9.45 12.68
CA THR A 17 8.21 9.77 12.73
C THR A 17 7.56 9.68 11.34
N GLU A 18 8.24 10.17 10.31
CA GLU A 18 7.73 10.12 8.93
C GLU A 18 7.70 8.69 8.38
N LEU A 19 8.71 7.85 8.67
CA LEU A 19 8.70 6.43 8.34
C LEU A 19 7.60 5.66 9.09
N ALA A 20 7.39 5.96 10.38
CA ALA A 20 6.30 5.36 11.15
C ALA A 20 4.93 5.73 10.56
N THR A 21 4.75 6.99 10.17
CA THR A 21 3.54 7.48 9.50
C THR A 21 3.32 6.79 8.16
N LEU A 22 4.39 6.65 7.36
CA LEU A 22 4.36 5.92 6.10
C LEU A 22 3.92 4.47 6.33
N ASN A 23 4.53 3.76 7.27
CA ASN A 23 4.19 2.37 7.57
C ASN A 23 2.73 2.22 8.02
N MET A 24 2.23 3.10 8.89
CA MET A 24 0.82 3.08 9.31
C MET A 24 -0.12 3.27 8.12
N SER A 25 0.17 4.24 7.25
CA SER A 25 -0.63 4.50 6.05
C SER A 25 -0.67 3.29 5.12
N ILE A 26 0.45 2.59 4.95
CA ILE A 26 0.52 1.38 4.12
C ILE A 26 -0.24 0.22 4.76
N LEU A 27 -0.14 0.03 6.07
CA LEU A 27 -0.92 -0.99 6.78
C LEU A 27 -2.42 -0.74 6.66
N GLN A 28 -2.84 0.52 6.77
CA GLN A 28 -4.25 0.89 6.57
C GLN A 28 -4.70 0.61 5.14
N ALA A 29 -3.92 1.02 4.14
CA ALA A 29 -4.22 0.76 2.74
C ALA A 29 -4.25 -0.74 2.42
N LEU A 30 -3.38 -1.55 3.03
CA LEU A 30 -3.41 -3.02 2.93
C LEU A 30 -4.68 -3.61 3.53
N ALA A 31 -5.09 -3.14 4.72
CA ALA A 31 -6.32 -3.60 5.35
C ALA A 31 -7.56 -3.26 4.51
N GLU A 32 -7.61 -2.04 3.93
CA GLU A 32 -8.66 -1.62 3.02
C GLU A 32 -8.69 -2.49 1.76
N LYS A 33 -7.54 -2.78 1.14
CA LYS A 33 -7.45 -3.67 -0.03
C LYS A 33 -7.87 -5.10 0.28
N GLN A 34 -7.51 -5.63 1.45
CA GLN A 34 -7.92 -6.97 1.89
C GLN A 34 -9.44 -7.04 2.07
N ASN A 35 -10.05 -6.03 2.71
CA ASN A 35 -11.50 -5.94 2.86
C ASN A 35 -12.21 -5.83 1.51
N ALA A 36 -11.67 -5.03 0.59
CA ALA A 36 -12.21 -4.89 -0.77
C ALA A 36 -12.14 -6.21 -1.53
N LEU A 37 -11.00 -6.90 -1.51
CA LEU A 37 -10.84 -8.22 -2.12
C LEU A 37 -11.87 -9.21 -1.57
N PHE A 38 -11.97 -9.34 -0.25
CA PHE A 38 -12.91 -10.26 0.38
C PHE A 38 -14.36 -9.94 0.00
N SER A 39 -14.74 -8.67 0.04
CA SER A 39 -16.10 -8.22 -0.31
C SER A 39 -16.44 -8.52 -1.77
N THR A 40 -15.51 -8.30 -2.69
CA THR A 40 -15.68 -8.59 -4.12
C THR A 40 -15.78 -10.10 -4.39
N LEU A 41 -14.96 -10.92 -3.72
CA LEU A 41 -15.04 -12.37 -3.85
C LEU A 41 -16.38 -12.90 -3.32
N LEU A 42 -16.84 -12.38 -2.18
CA LEU A 42 -18.13 -12.75 -1.59
C LEU A 42 -19.30 -12.36 -2.50
N SER A 43 -19.32 -11.12 -3.00
CA SER A 43 -20.38 -10.64 -3.89
C SER A 43 -20.40 -11.39 -5.22
N GLY A 44 -19.22 -11.75 -5.76
CA GLY A 44 -19.09 -12.61 -6.93
C GLY A 44 -19.67 -13.99 -6.70
N GLY A 45 -19.41 -14.60 -5.53
CA GLY A 45 -19.97 -15.90 -5.16
C GLY A 45 -21.50 -15.87 -5.03
N VAL A 46 -22.05 -14.85 -4.39
CA VAL A 46 -23.51 -14.65 -4.29
C VAL A 46 -24.13 -14.48 -5.68
N SER A 47 -23.52 -13.64 -6.53
CA SER A 47 -24.01 -13.40 -7.90
C SER A 47 -23.98 -14.67 -8.75
N PHE A 48 -22.93 -15.49 -8.61
CA PHE A 48 -22.84 -16.79 -9.27
C PHE A 48 -23.92 -17.75 -8.79
N ALA A 49 -24.12 -17.87 -7.47
CA ALA A 49 -25.16 -18.73 -6.89
C ALA A 49 -26.56 -18.32 -7.36
N GLU A 50 -26.87 -17.02 -7.37
CA GLU A 50 -28.12 -16.51 -7.91
C GLU A 50 -28.29 -16.84 -9.39
N THR A 51 -27.23 -16.67 -10.18
CA THR A 51 -27.25 -16.95 -11.62
C THR A 51 -27.54 -18.43 -11.86
N VAL A 52 -26.76 -19.33 -11.26
CA VAL A 52 -26.91 -20.78 -11.40
C VAL A 52 -28.28 -21.26 -10.91
N SER A 53 -28.81 -20.70 -9.82
CA SER A 53 -30.14 -21.09 -9.30
C SER A 53 -31.30 -20.81 -10.26
N LYS A 54 -31.12 -19.88 -11.21
CA LYS A 54 -32.13 -19.47 -12.19
C LYS A 54 -31.98 -20.21 -13.53
N GLN A 55 -30.81 -20.79 -13.80
CA GLN A 55 -30.55 -21.51 -15.05
C GLN A 55 -31.08 -22.96 -15.00
N LYS A 56 -31.65 -23.43 -16.11
CA LYS A 56 -32.18 -24.81 -16.24
C LYS A 56 -31.41 -25.66 -17.25
N ASP A 57 -30.60 -25.06 -18.10
CA ASP A 57 -29.81 -25.77 -19.11
C ASP A 57 -28.34 -25.84 -18.72
N VAL A 58 -27.68 -26.94 -19.11
CA VAL A 58 -26.29 -27.23 -18.74
C VAL A 58 -25.30 -26.28 -19.41
N THR A 59 -25.63 -25.76 -20.59
CA THR A 59 -24.75 -24.85 -21.36
C THR A 59 -24.62 -23.50 -20.65
N SER A 60 -25.73 -22.89 -20.25
CA SER A 60 -25.72 -21.62 -19.51
C SER A 60 -25.09 -21.75 -18.13
N LEU A 61 -25.20 -22.92 -17.48
CA LEU A 61 -24.47 -23.22 -16.25
C LEU A 61 -22.95 -23.23 -16.47
N ALA A 62 -22.47 -23.85 -17.55
CA ALA A 62 -21.06 -23.88 -17.88
C ALA A 62 -20.52 -22.48 -18.21
N GLU A 63 -21.30 -21.66 -18.92
CA GLU A 63 -20.94 -20.26 -19.20
C GLU A 63 -20.89 -19.43 -17.92
N ALA A 64 -21.87 -19.57 -17.02
CA ALA A 64 -21.87 -18.89 -15.73
C ALA A 64 -20.66 -19.30 -14.86
N GLN A 65 -20.30 -20.58 -14.86
CA GLN A 65 -19.13 -21.08 -14.14
C GLN A 65 -17.83 -20.52 -14.72
N LYS A 66 -17.71 -20.49 -16.05
CA LYS A 66 -16.56 -19.90 -16.74
C LYS A 66 -16.42 -18.41 -16.41
N ALA A 67 -17.49 -17.64 -16.52
CA ALA A 67 -17.50 -16.21 -16.21
C ALA A 67 -17.13 -15.95 -14.74
N TYR A 68 -17.64 -16.76 -13.81
CA TYR A 68 -17.26 -16.66 -12.39
C TYR A 68 -15.75 -16.91 -12.18
N LEU A 69 -15.19 -17.95 -12.80
CA LEU A 69 -13.76 -18.25 -12.69
C LEU A 69 -12.87 -17.15 -13.31
N GLU A 70 -13.26 -16.63 -14.48
CA GLU A 70 -12.55 -15.51 -15.12
C GLU A 70 -12.61 -14.25 -14.23
N GLY A 71 -13.76 -13.95 -13.64
CA GLY A 71 -13.93 -12.85 -12.70
C GLY A 71 -13.10 -13.01 -11.42
N LEU A 72 -13.06 -14.21 -10.85
CA LEU A 72 -12.20 -14.52 -9.70
C LEU A 72 -10.73 -14.31 -10.04
N GLN A 73 -10.27 -14.86 -11.17
CA GLN A 73 -8.89 -14.74 -11.60
C GLN A 73 -8.50 -13.27 -11.82
N ALA A 74 -9.36 -12.51 -12.49
CA ALA A 74 -9.15 -11.08 -12.71
C ALA A 74 -9.04 -10.33 -11.38
N THR A 75 -10.01 -10.53 -10.47
CA THR A 75 -10.06 -9.87 -9.16
C THR A 75 -8.80 -10.13 -8.33
N VAL A 76 -8.37 -11.39 -8.23
CA VAL A 76 -7.18 -11.77 -7.47
C VAL A 76 -5.92 -11.19 -8.12
N THR A 77 -5.82 -11.26 -9.45
CA THR A 77 -4.65 -10.74 -10.18
C THR A 77 -4.53 -9.23 -10.04
N GLU A 78 -5.63 -8.49 -10.15
CA GLU A 78 -5.66 -7.05 -9.99
C GLU A 78 -5.31 -6.65 -8.54
N SER A 79 -5.93 -7.29 -7.55
CA SER A 79 -5.60 -7.05 -6.14
C SER A 79 -4.13 -7.33 -5.82
N ALA A 80 -3.55 -8.39 -6.39
CA ALA A 80 -2.13 -8.69 -6.23
C ALA A 80 -1.24 -7.61 -6.86
N LYS A 81 -1.56 -7.15 -8.09
CA LYS A 81 -0.84 -6.06 -8.75
C LYS A 81 -0.89 -4.77 -7.94
N GLU A 82 -2.09 -4.38 -7.49
CA GLU A 82 -2.26 -3.17 -6.70
C GLU A 82 -1.51 -3.23 -5.37
N THR A 83 -1.53 -4.38 -4.70
CA THR A 83 -0.81 -4.61 -3.45
C THR A 83 0.70 -4.52 -3.68
N TYR A 84 1.20 -5.13 -4.75
CA TYR A 84 2.60 -5.03 -5.14
C TYR A 84 3.02 -3.58 -5.44
N THR A 85 2.22 -2.83 -6.20
CA THR A 85 2.46 -1.40 -6.49
C THR A 85 2.46 -0.56 -5.22
N LEU A 86 1.54 -0.82 -4.29
CA LEU A 86 1.48 -0.12 -3.01
C LEU A 86 2.75 -0.33 -2.19
N VAL A 87 3.16 -1.59 -2.00
CA VAL A 87 4.33 -1.95 -1.18
C VAL A 87 5.63 -1.45 -1.82
N SER A 88 5.81 -1.67 -3.12
CA SER A 88 7.00 -1.19 -3.84
C SER A 88 7.08 0.34 -3.87
N GLY A 89 5.96 1.03 -4.05
CA GLY A 89 5.88 2.49 -3.95
C GLY A 89 6.25 3.00 -2.56
N ALA A 90 5.81 2.30 -1.50
CA ALA A 90 6.20 2.62 -0.13
C ALA A 90 7.71 2.46 0.10
N GLN A 91 8.30 1.37 -0.40
CA GLN A 91 9.74 1.13 -0.31
C GLN A 91 10.55 2.24 -1.00
N THR A 92 10.13 2.64 -2.21
CA THR A 92 10.76 3.76 -2.92
C THR A 92 10.67 5.05 -2.12
N LYS A 93 9.48 5.40 -1.62
CA LYS A 93 9.26 6.61 -0.82
C LYS A 93 10.08 6.62 0.48
N ALA A 94 10.18 5.48 1.16
CA ALA A 94 11.03 5.34 2.33
C ALA A 94 12.52 5.55 2.00
N GLY A 95 12.99 5.01 0.87
CA GLY A 95 14.36 5.21 0.40
C GLY A 95 14.66 6.68 0.07
N GLU A 96 13.74 7.36 -0.61
CA GLU A 96 13.85 8.80 -0.91
C GLU A 96 13.90 9.65 0.36
N MET A 97 13.08 9.32 1.36
CA MET A 97 13.06 10.02 2.64
C MET A 97 14.40 9.89 3.40
N ILE A 98 14.96 8.69 3.46
CA ILE A 98 16.29 8.45 4.06
C ILE A 98 17.38 9.22 3.30
N LYS A 99 17.32 9.19 1.97
CA LYS A 99 18.28 9.92 1.13
C LYS A 99 18.20 11.43 1.37
N GLY A 100 17.00 12.00 1.34
CA GLY A 100 16.77 13.43 1.60
C GLY A 100 17.23 13.84 3.01
N PHE A 101 17.03 12.98 4.01
CA PHE A 101 17.57 13.21 5.34
C PHE A 101 19.10 13.21 5.38
N SER A 102 19.75 12.23 4.73
CA SER A 102 21.21 12.15 4.63
C SER A 102 21.81 13.38 3.96
N GLU A 103 21.19 13.85 2.87
CA GLU A 103 21.58 15.08 2.18
C GLU A 103 21.40 16.32 3.07
N SER A 104 20.28 16.42 3.81
CA SER A 104 20.04 17.49 4.77
C SER A 104 21.07 17.52 5.91
N MET A 105 21.40 16.36 6.47
CA MET A 105 22.43 16.21 7.51
C MET A 105 23.81 16.61 7.00
N THR A 106 24.18 16.16 5.80
CA THR A 106 25.46 16.50 5.15
C THR A 106 25.57 18.00 4.92
N ALA A 107 24.49 18.64 4.45
CA ALA A 107 24.44 20.09 4.25
C ALA A 107 24.59 20.86 5.58
N LYS A 108 23.91 20.41 6.64
CA LYS A 108 24.01 21.01 7.98
C LYS A 108 25.40 20.86 8.60
N MET A 109 26.04 19.70 8.44
CA MET A 109 27.42 19.47 8.89
C MET A 109 28.41 20.35 8.12
N SER A 110 28.25 20.48 6.80
CA SER A 110 29.12 21.32 5.97
C SER A 110 28.99 22.80 6.33
N ALA A 111 27.76 23.27 6.57
CA ALA A 111 27.50 24.64 7.04
C ALA A 111 28.07 24.90 8.44
N ALA A 112 28.09 23.90 9.33
CA ALA A 112 28.69 24.02 10.66
C ALA A 112 30.23 23.97 10.65
N ALA A 113 30.84 23.37 9.62
CA ALA A 113 32.29 23.24 9.45
C ALA A 113 32.95 24.44 8.74
N THR A 114 32.16 25.38 8.21
CA THR A 114 32.70 26.59 7.58
C THR A 114 33.07 27.61 8.67
N PRO A 115 34.36 27.96 8.87
CA PRO A 115 34.75 28.92 9.89
C PRO A 115 34.18 30.31 9.55
N LYS A 116 33.67 31.00 10.59
CA LYS A 116 33.30 32.42 10.52
C LYS A 116 34.55 33.29 10.40
#